data_AF-A0A060C3R6-F1
#
_entry.id   AF-A0A060C3R6-F1
#
_cell.length_a   1.000
_cell.length_b   1.000
_cell.length_c   1.000
_cell.angle_alpha   90.00
_cell.angle_beta   90.00
_cell.angle_gamma   90.00
#
_symmetry.space_group_name_H-M   'P 1'
#
loop_
_entity.id
_entity.type
_entity.pdbx_description
1 polymer ?
#
loop_
_entity_poly.entity_id
_entity_poly.type
_entity_poly.pdbx_seq_one_letter_code
_entity_poly.pdbx_strand_id
1 'polypeptide(L)' 'MRRYIRLRYRLIPYIYTTARETYDTGLPLTRPLMLDFEADPNCSSNQYPYEFMFGPTLLVCPVHADSSTQTVYLP' A
#
# COMPACT_ATOMS: atom_id res chain seq x y z
N MET A 1 0.65 -20.36 6.10
CA MET A 1 1.40 -20.02 4.87
C MET A 1 0.67 -20.25 3.54
N ARG A 2 0.05 -21.41 3.27
CA ARG A 2 -0.61 -21.70 1.97
C ARG A 2 -1.66 -20.66 1.52
N ARG A 3 -2.34 -19.99 2.46
CA ARG A 3 -3.32 -18.93 2.16
C ARG A 3 -2.68 -17.69 1.54
N TYR A 4 -1.59 -17.18 2.13
CA TYR A 4 -0.88 -16.00 1.63
C TYR A 4 -0.18 -16.25 0.30
N ILE A 5 0.38 -17.45 0.12
CA ILE A 5 0.97 -17.84 -1.17
C ILE A 5 -0.12 -17.80 -2.26
N ARG A 6 -1.30 -18.39 -2.01
CA ARG A 6 -2.42 -18.32 -2.96
C ARG A 6 -2.91 -16.90 -3.22
N LEU A 7 -2.92 -16.04 -2.19
CA LEU A 7 -3.27 -14.64 -2.34
C LEU A 7 -2.28 -13.92 -3.27
N ARG A 8 -0.97 -14.13 -3.07
CA ARG A 8 0.06 -13.59 -3.97
C ARG A 8 -0.15 -14.04 -5.41
N TYR A 9 -0.42 -15.32 -5.65
CA TYR A 9 -0.69 -15.83 -7.00
C TYR A 9 -1.93 -15.19 -7.64
N ARG A 10 -2.99 -14.93 -6.88
CA ARG A 10 -4.16 -14.19 -7.37
C ARG A 10 -3.86 -12.73 -7.71
N LEU A 11 -2.91 -12.12 -6.99
CA LEU A 11 -2.48 -10.74 -7.20
C LEU A 11 -1.41 -10.59 -8.30
N ILE A 12 -0.86 -11.67 -8.86
CA ILE A 12 0.16 -11.59 -9.93
C ILE A 12 -0.22 -10.65 -11.08
N PRO A 13 -1.46 -10.67 -11.62
CA PRO A 13 -1.83 -9.78 -12.73
C PRO A 13 -1.67 -8.31 -12.34
N TYR A 14 -2.12 -7.96 -11.13
CA TYR A 14 -2.02 -6.61 -10.57
C TYR A 14 -0.56 -6.21 -10.32
N ILE A 15 0.23 -7.09 -9.69
CA ILE A 15 1.65 -6.83 -9.42
C ILE A 15 2.39 -6.58 -10.74
N TYR A 16 2.07 -7.33 -11.79
CA TYR A 16 2.70 -7.18 -13.10
C TYR A 16 2.35 -5.84 -13.75
N THR A 17 1.08 -5.45 -13.75
CA THR A 17 0.65 -4.16 -14.31
C THR A 17 1.27 -2.99 -13.57
N THR A 18 1.26 -3.02 -12.23
CA THR A 18 1.88 -1.96 -11.43
C THR A 18 3.40 -1.93 -11.57
N ALA A 19 4.06 -3.09 -11.70
CA ALA A 19 5.50 -3.13 -11.96
C ALA A 19 5.85 -2.54 -13.34
N ARG A 20 4.98 -2.71 -14.34
CA ARG A 20 5.12 -2.07 -15.64
C ARG A 20 4.98 -0.54 -15.52
N GLU A 21 3.97 -0.07 -14.80
CA GLU A 21 3.81 1.37 -14.52
C GLU A 21 5.02 1.95 -13.80
N THR A 22 5.59 1.23 -12.82
CA THR A 22 6.83 1.62 -12.13
C THR A 22 8.00 1.76 -13.09
N TYR A 23 8.12 0.85 -14.07
CA TYR A 23 9.17 0.94 -15.08
C TYR A 23 8.98 2.16 -16.00
N ASP A 24 7.75 2.44 -16.41
CA ASP A 24 7.44 3.51 -17.36
C ASP A 24 7.46 4.92 -16.70
N THR A 25 7.07 5.04 -15.43
CA THR A 25 6.90 6.33 -14.73
C THR A 25 7.92 6.60 -13.62
N GLY A 26 8.63 5.57 -13.15
CA GLY A 26 9.51 5.66 -11.99
C GLY A 26 8.77 5.63 -10.64
N LEU A 27 7.44 5.56 -10.62
CA LEU A 27 6.65 5.49 -9.38
C LEU A 27 6.85 4.15 -8.68
N PRO A 28 7.22 4.11 -7.39
CA PRO A 28 7.46 2.86 -6.70
C PRO A 28 6.19 2.01 -6.58
N LEU A 29 6.37 0.69 -6.45
CA LEU A 29 5.29 -0.27 -6.18
C LEU A 29 4.67 -0.04 -4.79
N THR A 30 5.51 0.26 -3.79
CA THR A 30 5.10 0.66 -2.45
C THR A 30 5.22 2.17 -2.34
N ARG A 31 4.09 2.87 -2.33
CA ARG A 31 4.01 4.33 -2.33
C ARG A 31 3.62 4.82 -0.94
N PRO A 32 4.31 5.83 -0.39
CA PRO A 32 3.83 6.47 0.84
C PRO A 32 2.50 7.20 0.54
N LEU A 33 1.59 7.26 1.52
CA LEU A 33 0.28 7.92 1.37
C LEU A 33 0.40 9.36 0.85
N MET A 34 1.45 10.08 1.27
CA MET A 34 1.72 11.44 0.83
C MET A 34 1.86 11.56 -0.70
N LEU A 35 2.34 10.52 -1.40
CA LEU A 35 2.59 10.56 -2.84
C LEU A 35 1.30 10.47 -3.66
N ASP A 36 0.32 9.68 -3.20
CA ASP A 36 -0.98 9.54 -3.90
C ASP A 36 -2.01 10.58 -3.41
N PHE A 37 -1.87 11.10 -2.17
CA PHE A 37 -2.81 12.02 -1.52
C PHE A 37 -2.13 13.31 -1.04
N GLU A 38 -1.47 14.03 -1.94
CA GLU A 38 -0.77 15.30 -1.64
C GLU A 38 -1.70 16.39 -1.10
N ALA A 39 -2.98 16.37 -1.50
CA ALA A 39 -3.97 17.36 -1.09
C ALA A 39 -4.51 17.15 0.34
N ASP A 40 -4.25 15.99 0.95
CA ASP A 40 -4.87 15.59 2.20
C ASP A 40 -3.91 15.85 3.38
N PRO A 41 -4.22 16.80 4.29
CA PRO A 41 -3.26 17.27 5.31
C PRO A 41 -2.85 16.17 6.30
N ASN A 42 -3.71 15.17 6.50
CA ASN A 42 -3.44 14.02 7.37
C ASN A 42 -2.39 13.07 6.77
N CYS A 43 -2.34 12.93 5.44
CA CYS A 43 -1.34 12.12 4.74
C CYS A 43 0.03 12.81 4.67
N SER A 44 0.06 14.15 4.66
CA SER A 44 1.28 14.96 4.65
C SER A 44 2.02 14.97 6.00
N SER A 45 1.29 14.81 7.11
CA SER A 45 1.85 15.01 8.45
C SER A 45 2.62 13.81 9.04
N ASN A 46 2.96 12.80 8.23
CA ASN A 46 3.69 11.60 8.65
C ASN A 46 3.04 10.85 9.85
N GLN A 47 1.73 11.05 10.05
CA GLN A 47 0.95 10.54 11.18
C GLN A 47 0.72 9.02 11.12
N TYR A 48 0.77 8.43 9.93
CA TYR A 48 0.54 7.00 9.70
C TYR A 48 1.78 6.34 9.07
N PRO A 49 2.89 6.16 9.82
CA PRO A 49 4.16 5.69 9.27
C PRO A 49 4.12 4.24 8.76
N TYR A 50 3.12 3.47 9.17
CA TYR A 50 2.98 2.06 8.80
C TYR A 50 2.04 1.84 7.62
N GLU A 51 1.32 2.86 7.18
CA GLU A 51 0.37 2.77 6.08
C GLU A 51 1.02 3.13 4.76
N PHE A 52 0.79 2.31 3.74
CA PHE A 52 1.29 2.57 2.40
C PHE A 52 0.33 2.04 1.34
N MET A 53 0.41 2.63 0.17
CA MET A 53 -0.31 2.18 -1.02
C MET A 53 0.56 1.15 -1.76
N PHE A 54 -0.02 0.01 -2.08
CA PHE A 54 0.56 -1.01 -2.93
C PHE A 54 -0.01 -0.87 -4.33
N GLY A 55 0.68 -0.12 -5.17
CA GLY A 55 0.15 0.37 -6.44
C GLY A 55 -1.03 1.34 -6.25
N PRO A 56 -1.79 1.63 -7.31
CA PRO A 56 -2.82 2.67 -7.28
C PRO A 56 -4.08 2.31 -6.49
N THR A 57 -4.34 1.03 -6.19
CA THR A 57 -5.68 0.61 -5.69
C THR A 57 -5.69 -0.12 -4.35
N LEU A 58 -4.55 -0.47 -3.76
CA LEU A 58 -4.51 -1.26 -2.53
C LEU A 58 -3.86 -0.48 -1.39
N LEU A 59 -4.64 -0.08 -0.39
CA LEU A 59 -4.11 0.47 0.87
C LEU A 59 -3.75 -0.68 1.81
N VAL A 60 -2.52 -0.68 2.31
CA VAL A 60 -1.99 -1.72 3.19
C VAL A 60 -1.56 -1.09 4.52
N CYS A 61 -2.17 -1.56 5.60
CA CYS A 61 -1.81 -1.24 6.97
C CYS A 61 -1.44 -2.55 7.71
N PRO A 62 -0.14 -2.84 7.91
CA PRO A 62 0.31 -4.03 8.59
C PRO A 62 0.15 -3.89 10.12
N VAL A 63 -0.47 -4.90 10.72
CA VAL A 63 -0.66 -4.98 12.19
C VAL A 63 0.68 -5.26 12.85
N HIS A 64 1.21 -4.25 13.55
CA HIS A 64 2.57 -4.26 14.10
C HIS A 64 2.68 -4.75 15.55
N ALA A 65 1.57 -4.85 16.28
CA ALA A 65 1.55 -5.27 17.68
C ALA A 65 0.83 -6.62 17.86
N ASP A 66 1.02 -7.25 19.02
CA ASP A 66 0.22 -8.40 19.48
C ASP A 66 -1.29 -8.09 19.62
N SER A 67 -1.70 -6.83 19.38
CA SER A 67 -3.10 -6.45 19.33
C SER A 67 -3.73 -6.83 17.98
N SER A 68 -4.88 -7.48 18.03
CA SER A 68 -5.68 -7.84 16.84
C SER A 68 -6.33 -6.65 16.11
N THR A 69 -6.15 -5.43 16.60
CA THR A 69 -6.81 -4.21 16.12
C THR A 69 -5.79 -3.12 15.83
N GLN A 70 -5.91 -2.50 14.67
CA GLN A 70 -5.11 -1.33 14.28
C GLN A 70 -6.06 -0.27 13.72
N THR A 71 -5.82 0.98 14.10
CA THR A 71 -6.52 2.13 13.53
C THR A 71 -5.97 2.41 12.15
N VAL A 72 -6.86 2.49 11.15
CA VAL A 72 -6.52 2.75 9.76
C VAL A 72 -7.12 4.08 9.33
N TYR A 73 -6.36 4.90 8.60
CA TYR A 73 -6.89 6.10 7.96
C TYR A 73 -7.32 5.77 6.52
N LEU A 74 -8.56 6.12 6.18
CA LEU A 74 -9.02 6.15 4.79
C LEU A 74 -9.10 7.61 4.34
N PRO A 75 -8.29 8.04 3.37
CA PRO A 75 -8.45 9.33 2.70
C PRO A 75 -9.74 9.39 1.85
#